data_AF-A0A4Q6A918-F1
#
_entry.id   AF-A0A4Q6A918-F1
#
_cell.length_a   1.000
_cell.length_b   1.000
_cell.length_c   1.000
_cell.angle_alpha   90.00
_cell.angle_beta   90.00
_cell.angle_gamma   90.00
#
_symmetry.space_group_name_H-M   'P 1'
#
loop_
_entity.id
_entity.type
_entity.pdbx_description
1 polymer ?
#
loop_
_entity_poly.entity_id
_entity_poly.type
_entity_poly.pdbx_seq_one_letter_code
_entity_poly.pdbx_strand_id
1 'polypeptide(L)'
;MHKLNVAEDLDALLADIGDRPVVMLGEASHGTHEYYTWRTAISKRLITERGFNFIAVEGDWPDCYKINRYVKGYKDAGNSITNVLQHFDRWPTWMW
;
A
#
# COMPACT_ATOMS: atom_id res chain seq x y z
N MET A 1 -16.60 0.54 20.00
CA MET A 1 -16.25 0.65 18.57
C MET A 1 -15.29 1.82 18.44
N HIS A 2 -14.02 1.59 18.10
CA HIS A 2 -13.05 2.67 17.89
C HIS A 2 -13.32 3.29 16.52
N LYS A 3 -13.84 4.51 16.47
CA LYS A 3 -14.03 5.22 15.20
C LYS A 3 -12.67 5.73 14.73
N LEU A 4 -12.36 5.49 13.46
CA LEU A 4 -11.16 6.01 12.81
C LEU A 4 -11.52 7.29 12.07
N ASN A 5 -10.92 8.41 12.43
CA ASN A 5 -11.09 9.72 11.79
C ASN A 5 -9.74 10.33 11.39
N VAL A 6 -8.70 10.09 12.18
CA VAL A 6 -7.34 10.60 11.95
C VAL A 6 -6.30 9.48 12.06
N ALA A 7 -5.07 9.75 11.63
CA ALA A 7 -4.01 8.73 11.59
C ALA A 7 -3.58 8.26 12.99
N GLU A 8 -3.70 9.14 14.00
CA GLU A 8 -3.40 8.89 15.41
C GLU A 8 -4.36 7.86 16.03
N ASP A 9 -5.56 7.69 15.47
CA ASP A 9 -6.50 6.64 15.90
C ASP A 9 -5.93 5.22 15.66
N LEU A 10 -4.84 5.10 14.89
CA LEU A 10 -4.10 3.84 14.66
C LEU A 10 -3.04 3.54 15.74
N ASP A 11 -2.86 4.40 16.75
CA ASP A 11 -1.82 4.21 17.78
C ASP A 11 -1.96 2.88 18.51
N ALA A 12 -3.20 2.52 18.89
CA ALA A 12 -3.48 1.24 19.54
C ALA A 12 -3.12 0.04 18.63
N LEU A 13 -3.37 0.16 17.32
CA LEU A 13 -3.00 -0.86 16.34
C LEU A 13 -1.48 -0.98 16.20
N LEU A 14 -0.76 0.14 16.11
CA LEU A 14 0.71 0.10 16.01
C LEU A 14 1.38 -0.39 17.29
N ALA A 15 0.77 -0.14 18.45
CA ALA A 15 1.22 -0.70 19.71
C ALA A 15 1.02 -2.22 19.73
N ASP A 16 -0.15 -2.70 19.29
CA ASP A 16 -0.45 -4.14 19.23
C ASP A 16 0.44 -4.88 18.23
N ILE A 17 0.73 -4.29 17.06
CA ILE A 17 1.66 -4.84 16.07
C ILE A 17 3.05 -5.06 16.67
N GLY A 18 3.53 -4.13 17.52
CA GLY A 18 4.82 -4.24 18.20
C GLY A 18 5.98 -4.41 17.21
N ASP A 19 6.87 -5.38 17.50
CA ASP A 19 8.08 -5.66 16.71
C ASP A 19 7.90 -6.81 15.70
N ARG A 20 6.67 -7.07 15.25
CA ARG A 20 6.41 -8.15 14.30
C ARG A 20 7.12 -7.87 12.97
N PRO A 21 7.86 -8.85 12.41
CA PRO A 21 8.62 -8.65 11.18
C PRO A 21 7.74 -8.65 9.92
N VAL A 22 6.52 -9.18 10.02
CA VAL A 22 5.57 -9.30 8.92
C VAL A 22 4.19 -8.87 9.41
N VAL A 23 3.56 -7.97 8.65
CA VAL A 23 2.19 -7.50 8.88
C VAL A 23 1.42 -7.69 7.57
N MET A 24 0.31 -8.42 7.63
CA MET A 24 -0.56 -8.67 6.48
C MET A 24 -1.83 -7.83 6.60
N LEU A 25 -2.09 -6.99 5.60
CA LEU A 25 -3.27 -6.11 5.56
C LEU A 25 -4.30 -6.68 4.57
N GLY A 26 -5.35 -7.31 5.09
CA GLY A 26 -6.48 -7.77 4.28
C GLY A 26 -7.48 -6.65 3.97
N GLU A 27 -8.45 -6.95 3.12
CA GLU A 27 -9.63 -6.11 2.88
C GLU A 27 -10.90 -6.94 2.94
N ALA A 28 -12.00 -6.34 3.39
CA ALA A 28 -13.30 -7.03 3.46
C ALA A 28 -14.03 -7.04 2.09
N SER A 29 -13.70 -6.08 1.22
CA SER A 29 -14.21 -6.00 -0.15
C SER A 29 -13.27 -5.16 -1.02
N HIS A 30 -13.21 -5.46 -2.31
CA HIS A 30 -12.54 -4.60 -3.30
C HIS A 30 -13.36 -3.33 -3.57
N GLY A 31 -12.69 -2.24 -3.95
CA GLY A 31 -13.33 -1.03 -4.47
C GLY A 31 -13.96 -0.09 -3.44
N THR A 32 -13.70 -0.29 -2.14
CA THR A 32 -14.14 0.64 -1.08
C THR A 32 -13.03 1.64 -0.78
N HIS A 33 -13.27 2.92 -1.09
CA HIS A 33 -12.28 4.01 -0.99
C HIS A 33 -11.65 4.12 0.41
N GLU A 34 -12.44 3.88 1.44
CA GLU A 34 -12.03 3.94 2.85
C GLU A 34 -10.97 2.88 3.16
N TYR A 35 -11.03 1.68 2.57
CA TYR A 35 -10.01 0.65 2.78
C TYR A 35 -8.67 1.06 2.18
N TYR A 36 -8.65 1.69 1.00
CA TYR A 36 -7.40 2.20 0.43
C TYR A 36 -6.81 3.33 1.25
N THR A 37 -7.67 4.22 1.78
CA THR A 37 -7.26 5.33 2.64
C THR A 37 -6.57 4.80 3.90
N TRP A 38 -7.19 3.86 4.61
CA TRP A 38 -6.63 3.31 5.84
C TRP A 38 -5.43 2.40 5.59
N ARG A 39 -5.41 1.58 4.53
CA ARG A 39 -4.22 0.80 4.17
C ARG A 39 -3.02 1.69 3.84
N THR A 40 -3.26 2.83 3.18
CA THR A 40 -2.22 3.83 2.90
C THR A 40 -1.69 4.44 4.20
N ALA A 41 -2.58 4.84 5.11
CA ALA A 41 -2.20 5.41 6.40
C ALA A 41 -1.39 4.41 7.25
N ILE A 42 -1.87 3.16 7.37
CA ILE A 42 -1.19 2.09 8.11
C ILE A 42 0.20 1.82 7.50
N SER A 43 0.28 1.61 6.19
CA SER A 43 1.54 1.31 5.50
C SER A 43 2.55 2.45 5.67
N LYS A 44 2.11 3.70 5.57
CA LYS A 44 2.96 4.87 5.79
C LYS A 44 3.55 4.86 7.20
N ARG A 45 2.72 4.67 8.23
CA ARG A 45 3.20 4.64 9.62
C ARG A 45 4.12 3.46 9.90
N LEU A 46 3.84 2.26 9.35
CA LEU A 46 4.74 1.11 9.46
C LEU A 46 6.12 1.40 8.84
N ILE A 47 6.17 2.08 7.70
CA ILE A 47 7.44 2.50 7.10
C ILE A 47 8.15 3.53 7.97
N THR A 48 7.47 4.62 8.36
CA THR A 48 8.13 5.76 9.00
C THR A 48 8.45 5.54 10.48
N GLU A 49 7.63 4.77 11.20
CA GLU A 49 7.73 4.60 12.66
C GLU A 49 8.28 3.22 13.06
N ARG A 50 8.10 2.19 12.22
CA ARG A 50 8.51 0.80 12.51
C ARG A 50 9.61 0.28 11.59
N GLY A 51 10.08 1.08 10.63
CA GLY A 51 11.23 0.75 9.80
C GLY A 51 10.98 -0.29 8.70
N PHE A 52 9.71 -0.57 8.37
CA PHE A 52 9.39 -1.43 7.23
C PHE A 52 9.91 -0.81 5.93
N ASN A 53 10.53 -1.62 5.08
CA ASN A 53 11.18 -1.17 3.85
C ASN A 53 10.79 -1.98 2.61
N PHE A 54 9.80 -2.86 2.76
CA PHE A 54 9.27 -3.71 1.69
C PHE A 54 7.75 -3.80 1.80
N ILE A 55 7.06 -3.62 0.67
CA ILE A 55 5.60 -3.81 0.55
C ILE A 55 5.38 -4.90 -0.50
N ALA A 56 4.61 -5.92 -0.12
CA ALA A 56 4.04 -6.87 -1.05
C ALA A 56 2.59 -6.45 -1.34
N VAL A 57 2.20 -6.50 -2.61
CA VAL A 57 0.82 -6.26 -3.05
C VAL A 57 0.30 -7.48 -3.79
N GLU A 58 -0.99 -7.73 -3.69
CA GLU A 58 -1.67 -8.74 -4.50
C GLU A 58 -1.76 -8.22 -5.94
N GLY A 59 -0.90 -8.71 -6.82
CA GLY A 59 -0.85 -8.26 -8.21
C GLY A 59 0.19 -9.00 -9.05
N ASP A 60 0.10 -8.83 -10.37
CA ASP A 60 1.01 -9.47 -11.29
C ASP A 60 2.45 -8.93 -11.13
N TRP A 61 3.41 -9.83 -11.00
CA TRP A 61 4.81 -9.49 -10.76
C TRP A 61 5.40 -8.49 -11.78
N PRO A 62 5.21 -8.66 -13.11
CA PRO A 62 5.79 -7.74 -14.10
C PRO A 62 5.33 -6.29 -13.92
N ASP A 63 4.06 -6.08 -13.56
CA ASP A 63 3.49 -4.74 -13.41
C ASP A 63 3.85 -4.12 -12.06
N CYS A 64 3.85 -4.93 -10.99
CA CYS A 64 4.40 -4.52 -9.70
C CYS A 64 5.87 -4.12 -9.81
N TYR A 65 6.65 -4.83 -10.62
CA TYR A 65 8.06 -4.52 -10.81
C TYR A 65 8.27 -3.18 -11.51
N LYS A 66 7.42 -2.80 -12.46
CA LYS A 66 7.45 -1.45 -13.09
C LYS A 66 7.21 -0.36 -12.06
N ILE A 67 6.23 -0.54 -11.16
CA ILE A 67 6.00 0.40 -10.03
C ILE A 67 7.24 0.47 -9.14
N ASN A 68 7.83 -0.66 -8.76
CA ASN A 68 9.03 -0.67 -7.93
C ASN A 68 10.21 0.09 -8.58
N ARG A 69 10.42 -0.06 -9.89
CA ARG A 69 11.44 0.71 -10.62
C ARG A 69 11.16 2.21 -10.55
N TYR A 70 9.90 2.62 -10.65
CA TYR A 70 9.49 4.02 -10.55
C TYR A 70 9.74 4.57 -9.14
N VAL A 71 9.27 3.87 -8.11
CA VAL A 71 9.47 4.25 -6.69
C VAL A 71 10.96 4.34 -6.34
N LYS A 72 11.81 3.48 -6.91
CA LYS A 72 13.26 3.52 -6.69
C LYS A 72 14.03 4.46 -7.63
N GLY A 73 13.36 5.19 -8.52
CA GLY A 73 13.99 6.19 -9.39
C GLY A 73 14.93 5.63 -10.47
N TYR A 74 14.62 4.46 -11.03
CA TYR A 74 15.42 3.87 -12.11
C TYR A 74 15.31 4.75 -13.38
N LYS A 75 16.40 4.88 -14.15
CA LYS A 75 16.50 5.80 -15.31
C LYS A 75 15.45 5.54 -16.41
N ASP A 76 14.96 4.31 -16.51
CA ASP A 76 14.02 3.81 -17.52
C ASP A 76 12.64 3.48 -16.93
N ALA A 77 12.33 3.98 -15.73
CA ALA A 77 11.07 3.65 -15.04
C ALA A 77 9.84 4.43 -15.53
N GLY A 78 10.00 5.30 -16.53
CA GLY A 78 8.97 6.21 -17.01
C GLY A 78 8.94 7.53 -16.23
N ASN A 79 8.27 8.53 -16.81
CA ASN A 79 8.30 9.92 -16.32
C ASN A 79 7.13 10.26 -15.39
N SER A 80 6.12 9.39 -15.27
CA SER A 80 4.90 9.63 -14.49
C SER A 80 4.32 8.33 -13.95
N ILE A 81 3.94 8.31 -12.67
CA ILE A 81 3.29 7.17 -12.03
C ILE A 81 1.97 6.80 -12.73
N THR A 82 1.23 7.78 -13.25
CA THR A 82 -0.03 7.54 -13.96
C THR A 82 0.19 6.65 -15.18
N ASN A 83 1.27 6.85 -15.93
CA ASN A 83 1.60 6.04 -17.10
C ASN A 83 2.06 4.63 -16.68
N VAL A 84 2.78 4.51 -15.57
CA VAL A 84 3.22 3.21 -15.04
C VAL A 84 2.00 2.38 -14.59
N LEU A 85 1.04 3.01 -13.93
CA LEU A 85 -0.19 2.35 -13.46
C LEU A 85 -1.12 1.92 -14.61
N GLN A 86 -1.09 2.60 -15.76
CA GLN A 86 -1.86 2.17 -16.93
C GLN A 86 -1.46 0.79 -17.47
N HIS A 87 -0.31 0.26 -17.06
CA HIS A 87 0.09 -1.11 -17.40
C HIS A 87 -0.64 -2.19 -16.59
N PHE A 88 -1.36 -1.83 -15.50
CA PHE A 88 -2.31 -2.74 -14.85
C PHE A 88 -3.60 -2.82 -15.68
N ASP A 89 -3.51 -3.45 -16.86
CA ASP A 89 -4.61 -3.56 -17.83
C ASP A 89 -5.34 -4.91 -17.79
N ARG A 90 -4.73 -5.92 -17.16
CA ARG A 90 -5.26 -7.28 -17.06
C ARG A 90 -6.50 -7.38 -16.17
N TRP A 91 -6.61 -6.50 -15.18
CA TRP A 91 -7.67 -6.54 -14.17
C TRP A 91 -8.61 -5.34 -14.33
N PRO A 92 -9.93 -5.53 -14.18
CA PRO A 92 -10.87 -4.41 -14.20
C PRO A 92 -10.48 -3.31 -13.20
N THR A 93 -10.66 -2.05 -13.59
CA THR A 93 -10.26 -0.89 -12.79
C THR A 93 -11.00 -0.79 -11.45
N TRP A 94 -12.16 -1.44 -11.29
CA TRP A 94 -12.94 -1.49 -10.05
C TRP A 94 -12.35 -2.44 -8.98
N MET A 95 -11.37 -3.26 -9.34
CA MET A 95 -10.65 -4.12 -8.40
C MET A 95 -9.70 -3.34 -7.49
N TRP A 96 -9.38 -2.10 -7.89
CA TRP A 96 -8.45 -1.19 -7.24
C TRP A 96 -9.16 0.06 -6.71
#